data_AF-A0A8J6XGD0-F1
#
_entry.id   AF-A0A8J6XGD0-F1
#
_cell.length_a   1.000
_cell.length_b   1.000
_cell.length_c   1.000
_cell.angle_alpha   90.00
_cell.angle_beta   90.00
_cell.angle_gamma   90.00
#
_symmetry.space_group_name_H-M   'P 1'
#
loop_
_entity.id
_entity.type
_entity.pdbx_description
1 polymer ?
#
loop_
_entity_poly.entity_id
_entity_poly.type
_entity_poly.pdbx_seq_one_letter_code
_entity_poly.pdbx_strand_id
1 'polypeptide(L)'
;MNFLKKLNEASQNQSLLFVGLDPNPEMMPSRYESSDLISSLWDWLQFIIAATCDRVCVYKPTLGFYQALGTPGLELLQHTLSSIPKHIPIILDAKHSDLNTSTIFAQTVFTQWGVDAITVSPYVGQDLVAPFLVYPGKAVFVLCCTSNPAAVKLQQYPNNTNDLPLYLRVVQESKTWGTPEQLGLEVGTTKAEVLGRIRALAPERTIIARSIWAEGSNLSEILAAGLNTNGNGLLIPVPQDMLSQDNLAQQVQSLHEEIIQAKTTIISNALSCSVWIPDVCFLNQHPYQDLILQLYDIGCIMFGEFVQASGATFPYYIDLRKIISTPQLFNQVLSAYVDILKTLEFDRIAGIPYGSLPTATGLALQLQRPMIFPRKEVKAHGTRRVIEGEFYPGETVVVVDDILISGKSAMEGAGKLKSAGLNVNDIVVLIDHEQGVKERLRENGYRGHSVLALSQIVETLHQAGRINQEQLNAFLAV
;
A
#
# COMPACT_ATOMS: atom_id res chain seq x y z
N MET A 1 13.26 -11.52 -8.04
CA MET A 1 12.54 -10.44 -7.32
C MET A 1 11.04 -10.70 -7.51
N ASN A 2 10.22 -10.50 -6.47
CA ASN A 2 8.77 -10.73 -6.53
C ASN A 2 8.08 -9.68 -7.43
N PHE A 3 7.08 -10.08 -8.22
CA PHE A 3 6.21 -9.22 -9.03
C PHE A 3 5.72 -7.98 -8.26
N LEU A 4 5.13 -8.16 -7.08
CA LEU A 4 4.58 -7.03 -6.31
C LEU A 4 5.69 -6.07 -5.85
N LYS A 5 6.86 -6.60 -5.51
CA LYS A 5 8.02 -5.78 -5.15
C LYS A 5 8.50 -4.96 -6.34
N LYS A 6 8.63 -5.58 -7.52
CA LYS A 6 8.93 -4.88 -8.78
C LYS A 6 7.90 -3.81 -9.09
N LEU A 7 6.61 -4.13 -8.95
CA LEU A 7 5.53 -3.18 -9.19
C LEU A 7 5.63 -1.97 -8.25
N ASN A 8 5.84 -2.20 -6.95
CA ASN A 8 6.01 -1.11 -5.98
C ASN A 8 7.27 -0.27 -6.24
N GLU A 9 8.38 -0.88 -6.66
CA GLU A 9 9.61 -0.18 -7.05
C GLU A 9 9.40 0.66 -8.32
N ALA A 10 8.79 0.10 -9.36
CA ALA A 10 8.50 0.81 -10.60
C ALA A 10 7.43 1.91 -10.41
N SER A 11 6.54 1.75 -9.44
CA SER A 11 5.56 2.76 -9.03
C SER A 11 6.12 3.81 -8.05
N GLN A 12 7.44 3.87 -7.79
CA GLN A 12 8.05 4.95 -6.99
C GLN A 12 7.76 6.36 -7.56
N ASN A 13 7.59 6.46 -8.89
CA ASN A 13 7.17 7.70 -9.57
C ASN A 13 5.64 7.90 -9.55
N GLN A 14 4.92 7.23 -8.64
CA GLN A 14 3.45 7.24 -8.53
C GLN A 14 2.71 6.77 -9.80
N SER A 15 3.41 6.13 -10.74
CA SER A 15 2.81 5.71 -12.00
C SER A 15 1.85 4.53 -11.84
N LEU A 16 0.73 4.62 -12.57
CA LEU A 16 -0.24 3.56 -12.78
C LEU A 16 -0.18 3.03 -14.23
N LEU A 17 0.71 3.57 -15.05
CA LEU A 17 0.72 3.31 -16.49
C LEU A 17 1.42 2.00 -16.83
N PHE A 18 0.84 1.25 -17.77
CA PHE A 18 1.50 0.15 -18.44
C PHE A 18 1.51 0.36 -19.95
N VAL A 19 2.53 -0.17 -20.62
CA VAL A 19 2.64 -0.13 -22.08
C VAL A 19 2.47 -1.53 -22.66
N GLY A 20 1.60 -1.65 -23.67
CA GLY A 20 1.51 -2.83 -24.51
C GLY A 20 2.69 -2.89 -25.47
N LEU A 21 3.38 -4.02 -25.52
CA LEU A 21 4.47 -4.27 -26.47
C LEU A 21 3.97 -5.24 -27.51
N ASP A 22 3.14 -4.73 -28.41
CA ASP A 22 2.38 -5.51 -29.39
C ASP A 22 2.92 -5.23 -30.79
N PRO A 23 3.66 -6.16 -31.43
CA PRO A 23 4.26 -5.96 -32.75
C PRO A 23 3.19 -6.07 -33.85
N ASN A 24 2.30 -5.09 -33.93
CA ASN A 24 1.25 -5.02 -34.95
C ASN A 24 1.73 -4.22 -36.16
N PRO A 25 1.94 -4.84 -37.34
CA PRO A 25 2.37 -4.14 -38.55
C PRO A 25 1.43 -3.01 -38.98
N GLU A 26 0.13 -3.15 -38.74
CA GLU A 26 -0.86 -2.13 -39.14
C GLU A 26 -0.77 -0.83 -38.33
N MET A 27 -0.16 -0.90 -37.15
CA MET A 27 0.00 0.24 -36.24
C MET A 27 1.41 0.83 -36.28
N MET A 28 2.35 0.10 -36.88
CA MET A 28 3.74 0.50 -36.95
C MET A 28 3.88 1.76 -37.82
N PRO A 29 4.57 2.80 -37.35
CA PRO A 29 4.83 3.99 -38.16
C PRO A 29 5.66 3.69 -39.41
N SER A 30 5.33 4.35 -40.51
CA SER A 30 6.03 4.18 -41.79
C SER A 30 7.54 4.47 -41.74
N ARG A 31 8.00 5.29 -40.78
CA ARG A 31 9.43 5.56 -40.56
C ARG A 31 10.25 4.32 -40.17
N TYR A 32 9.60 3.27 -39.64
CA TYR A 32 10.26 2.00 -39.32
C TYR A 32 10.12 0.97 -40.44
N GLU A 33 9.30 1.22 -41.46
CA GLU A 33 9.10 0.28 -42.56
C GLU A 33 10.42 0.05 -43.31
N SER A 34 10.83 -1.22 -43.36
CA SER A 34 11.96 -1.68 -44.14
C SER A 34 11.62 -2.98 -44.88
N SER A 35 12.56 -3.51 -45.65
CA SER A 35 12.39 -4.79 -46.35
C SER A 35 12.23 -5.99 -45.41
N ASP A 36 12.70 -5.87 -44.16
CA ASP A 36 12.56 -6.92 -43.15
C ASP A 36 11.55 -6.49 -42.07
N LEU A 37 10.39 -7.15 -42.07
CA LEU A 37 9.30 -6.85 -41.14
C LEU A 37 9.71 -7.09 -39.67
N ILE A 38 10.49 -8.13 -39.37
CA ILE A 38 10.83 -8.46 -37.97
C ILE A 38 11.79 -7.41 -37.40
N SER A 39 12.80 -7.02 -38.18
CA SER A 39 13.71 -5.93 -37.80
C SER A 39 12.96 -4.61 -37.62
N SER A 40 12.02 -4.30 -38.53
CA SER A 40 11.18 -3.08 -38.44
C SER A 40 10.36 -3.03 -37.14
N LEU A 41 9.71 -4.15 -36.79
CA LEU A 41 8.92 -4.27 -35.57
C LEU A 41 9.81 -4.20 -34.32
N TRP A 42 11.01 -4.78 -34.37
CA TRP A 42 11.98 -4.69 -33.29
C TRP A 42 12.41 -3.25 -33.02
N ASP A 43 12.80 -2.51 -34.06
CA ASP A 43 13.24 -1.12 -33.93
C ASP A 43 12.14 -0.24 -33.30
N TRP A 44 10.89 -0.48 -33.70
CA TRP A 44 9.74 0.22 -33.12
C TRP A 44 9.50 -0.15 -31.65
N LEU A 45 9.54 -1.43 -31.29
CA LEU A 45 9.40 -1.87 -29.89
C LEU A 45 10.52 -1.33 -29.00
N GLN A 46 11.75 -1.31 -29.51
CA GLN A 46 12.90 -0.74 -28.81
C GLN A 46 12.72 0.75 -28.56
N PHE A 47 12.23 1.51 -29.55
CA PHE A 47 11.87 2.91 -29.38
C PHE A 47 10.81 3.10 -28.31
N ILE A 48 9.72 2.31 -28.34
CA ILE A 48 8.64 2.39 -27.35
C ILE A 48 9.20 2.19 -25.93
N ILE A 49 10.04 1.17 -25.72
CA ILE A 49 10.64 0.91 -24.41
C ILE A 49 11.51 2.09 -23.97
N ALA A 50 12.41 2.56 -24.83
CA ALA A 50 13.31 3.67 -24.52
C ALA A 50 12.57 4.97 -24.20
N ALA A 51 11.46 5.24 -24.88
CA ALA A 51 10.66 6.45 -24.69
C ALA A 51 9.76 6.44 -23.45
N THR A 52 9.53 5.27 -22.83
CA THR A 52 8.50 5.11 -21.79
C THR A 52 9.00 4.53 -20.47
N CYS A 53 10.21 3.96 -20.43
CA CYS A 53 10.69 3.19 -19.28
C CYS A 53 10.81 3.97 -17.97
N ASP A 54 10.89 5.30 -18.02
CA ASP A 54 10.97 6.17 -16.84
C ASP A 54 9.60 6.50 -16.21
N ARG A 55 8.51 6.20 -16.93
CA ARG A 55 7.14 6.62 -16.59
C ARG A 55 6.14 5.50 -16.44
N VAL A 56 6.51 4.27 -16.82
CA VAL A 56 5.60 3.12 -16.76
C VAL A 56 5.99 2.20 -15.61
N CYS A 57 4.98 1.60 -14.99
CA CYS A 57 5.17 0.64 -13.91
C CYS A 57 5.13 -0.82 -14.39
N VAL A 58 4.71 -1.08 -15.63
CA VAL A 58 4.58 -2.42 -16.22
C VAL A 58 4.79 -2.37 -17.74
N TYR A 59 5.41 -3.41 -18.30
CA TYR A 59 5.27 -3.74 -19.72
C TYR A 59 4.43 -4.99 -19.92
N LYS A 60 3.54 -4.97 -20.92
CA LYS A 60 2.58 -6.04 -21.19
C LYS A 60 2.61 -6.50 -22.66
N PRO A 61 3.53 -7.40 -23.05
CA PRO A 61 3.49 -8.01 -24.38
C PRO A 61 2.28 -8.94 -24.53
N THR A 62 1.53 -8.85 -25.63
CA THR A 62 0.44 -9.77 -25.94
C THR A 62 0.92 -10.91 -26.81
N LEU A 63 0.90 -12.14 -26.26
CA LEU A 63 1.50 -13.32 -26.88
C LEU A 63 0.96 -13.60 -28.30
N GLY A 64 -0.33 -13.32 -28.54
CA GLY A 64 -0.98 -13.57 -29.83
C GLY A 64 -0.35 -12.84 -31.01
N PHE A 65 0.15 -11.60 -30.84
CA PHE A 65 0.82 -10.87 -31.92
C PHE A 65 2.14 -11.54 -32.32
N TYR A 66 2.93 -11.99 -31.35
CA TYR A 66 4.17 -12.70 -31.60
C TYR A 66 3.93 -14.07 -32.23
N GLN A 67 2.90 -14.80 -31.81
CA GLN A 67 2.52 -16.08 -32.40
C GLN A 67 2.08 -15.94 -33.87
N ALA A 68 1.34 -14.88 -34.20
CA ALA A 68 0.86 -14.61 -35.55
C ALA A 68 2.02 -14.38 -36.56
N LEU A 69 3.19 -13.95 -36.07
CA LEU A 69 4.41 -13.76 -36.86
C LEU A 69 5.25 -15.05 -37.01
N GLY A 70 4.78 -16.19 -36.49
CA GLY A 70 5.47 -17.49 -36.57
C GLY A 70 6.72 -17.58 -35.69
N THR A 71 7.64 -18.47 -36.05
CA THR A 71 8.91 -18.69 -35.30
C THR A 71 9.71 -17.39 -35.11
N PRO A 72 9.90 -16.54 -36.15
CA PRO A 72 10.61 -15.26 -35.97
C PRO A 72 9.91 -14.33 -34.97
N GLY A 73 8.58 -14.39 -34.87
CA GLY A 73 7.82 -13.67 -33.86
C GLY A 73 8.10 -14.13 -32.43
N LEU A 74 8.22 -15.43 -32.20
CA LEU A 74 8.58 -15.95 -30.88
C LEU A 74 10.03 -15.61 -30.50
N GLU A 75 10.94 -15.56 -31.48
CA GLU A 75 12.29 -15.04 -31.27
C GLU A 75 12.25 -13.55 -30.92
N LEU A 76 11.46 -12.75 -31.65
CA LEU A 76 11.24 -11.33 -31.34
C LEU A 76 10.68 -11.12 -29.92
N LEU A 77 9.78 -12.00 -29.44
CA LEU A 77 9.30 -11.96 -28.06
C LEU A 77 10.46 -12.09 -27.06
N GLN A 78 11.36 -13.06 -27.26
CA GLN A 78 12.50 -13.27 -26.36
C GLN A 78 13.44 -12.05 -26.34
N HIS A 79 13.68 -11.44 -27.49
CA HIS A 79 14.47 -10.21 -27.60
C HIS A 79 13.78 -9.04 -26.87
N THR A 80 12.47 -8.89 -27.08
CA THR A 80 11.65 -7.86 -26.42
C THR A 80 11.67 -8.03 -24.91
N LEU A 81 11.42 -9.23 -24.40
CA LEU A 81 11.47 -9.52 -22.96
C LEU A 81 12.84 -9.20 -22.34
N SER A 82 13.92 -9.51 -23.05
CA SER A 82 15.29 -9.27 -22.57
C SER A 82 15.68 -7.80 -22.53
N SER A 83 15.00 -6.96 -23.33
CA SER A 83 15.27 -5.52 -23.43
C SER A 83 14.56 -4.68 -22.37
N ILE A 84 13.55 -5.24 -21.70
CA ILE A 84 12.80 -4.54 -20.64
C ILE A 84 13.71 -4.36 -19.41
N PRO A 85 13.79 -3.14 -18.82
CA PRO A 85 14.57 -2.91 -17.61
C PRO A 85 14.19 -3.86 -16.47
N LYS A 86 15.17 -4.51 -15.84
CA LYS A 86 14.95 -5.60 -14.86
C LYS A 86 14.09 -5.25 -13.64
N HIS A 87 13.99 -3.96 -13.30
CA HIS A 87 13.20 -3.47 -12.18
C HIS A 87 11.71 -3.32 -12.55
N ILE A 88 11.37 -3.19 -13.83
CA ILE A 88 9.99 -3.08 -14.31
C ILE A 88 9.41 -4.50 -14.47
N PRO A 89 8.26 -4.79 -13.86
CA PRO A 89 7.59 -6.07 -14.01
C PRO A 89 7.01 -6.28 -15.42
N ILE A 90 7.02 -7.53 -15.87
CA ILE A 90 6.44 -7.95 -17.14
C ILE A 90 5.18 -8.77 -16.90
N ILE A 91 4.07 -8.36 -17.52
CA ILE A 91 2.82 -9.13 -17.56
C ILE A 91 2.64 -9.70 -18.97
N LEU A 92 2.82 -11.01 -19.16
CA LEU A 92 2.54 -11.64 -20.45
C LEU A 92 1.02 -11.79 -20.62
N ASP A 93 0.47 -11.11 -21.61
CA ASP A 93 -0.94 -11.24 -21.94
C ASP A 93 -1.17 -12.43 -22.87
N ALA A 94 -1.32 -13.61 -22.26
CA ALA A 94 -1.49 -14.89 -22.95
C ALA A 94 -2.94 -15.37 -23.01
N LYS A 95 -3.81 -14.90 -22.10
CA LYS A 95 -5.19 -15.37 -21.91
C LYS A 95 -5.31 -16.90 -21.90
N HIS A 96 -4.34 -17.56 -21.27
CA HIS A 96 -4.21 -19.02 -21.28
C HIS A 96 -5.48 -19.71 -20.76
N SER A 97 -5.87 -20.81 -21.39
CA SER A 97 -7.11 -21.54 -21.05
C SER A 97 -7.04 -23.02 -21.44
N ASP A 98 -5.97 -23.71 -21.01
CA ASP A 98 -5.84 -25.15 -21.20
C ASP A 98 -5.23 -25.84 -19.98
N LEU A 99 -5.96 -26.80 -19.40
CA LEU A 99 -5.54 -27.57 -18.22
C LEU A 99 -4.29 -28.41 -18.48
N ASN A 100 -4.22 -29.05 -19.65
CA ASN A 100 -3.23 -30.09 -19.90
C ASN A 100 -1.82 -29.50 -20.06
N THR A 101 -1.73 -28.30 -20.61
CA THR A 101 -0.45 -27.63 -20.86
C THR A 101 -0.06 -26.63 -19.77
N SER A 102 -0.94 -26.27 -18.83
CA SER A 102 -0.69 -25.23 -17.82
C SER A 102 0.61 -25.41 -17.04
N THR A 103 0.95 -26.63 -16.61
CA THR A 103 2.19 -26.87 -15.84
C THR A 103 3.45 -26.56 -16.65
N ILE A 104 3.49 -27.05 -17.89
CA ILE A 104 4.63 -26.82 -18.80
C ILE A 104 4.66 -25.34 -19.20
N PHE A 105 3.52 -24.75 -19.47
CA PHE A 105 3.44 -23.35 -19.88
C PHE A 105 3.85 -22.39 -18.76
N ALA A 106 3.41 -22.64 -17.51
CA ALA A 106 3.85 -21.89 -16.34
C ALA A 106 5.37 -21.97 -16.15
N GLN A 107 5.95 -23.17 -16.32
CA GLN A 107 7.40 -23.34 -16.28
C GLN A 107 8.10 -22.52 -17.36
N THR A 108 7.64 -22.61 -18.61
CA THR A 108 8.23 -21.84 -19.72
C THR A 108 8.17 -20.34 -19.45
N VAL A 109 6.98 -19.80 -19.13
CA VAL A 109 6.76 -18.36 -18.95
C VAL A 109 7.56 -17.81 -17.78
N PHE A 110 7.56 -18.49 -16.62
CA PHE A 110 8.20 -17.95 -15.42
C PHE A 110 9.69 -18.27 -15.30
N THR A 111 10.14 -19.43 -15.80
CA THR A 111 11.54 -19.87 -15.63
C THR A 111 12.39 -19.57 -16.85
N GLN A 112 11.88 -19.79 -18.06
CA GLN A 112 12.66 -19.61 -19.28
C GLN A 112 12.53 -18.18 -19.80
N TRP A 113 11.31 -17.66 -19.88
CA TRP A 113 11.05 -16.30 -20.38
C TRP A 113 11.19 -15.22 -19.32
N GLY A 114 11.27 -15.60 -18.03
CA GLY A 114 11.52 -14.66 -16.93
C GLY A 114 10.40 -13.66 -16.67
N VAL A 115 9.19 -13.90 -17.19
CA VAL A 115 8.01 -13.04 -17.01
C VAL A 115 7.57 -13.04 -15.55
N ASP A 116 6.97 -11.96 -15.06
CA ASP A 116 6.57 -11.80 -13.67
C ASP A 116 5.09 -12.12 -13.41
N ALA A 117 4.21 -11.90 -14.39
CA ALA A 117 2.82 -12.30 -14.32
C ALA A 117 2.22 -12.73 -15.66
N ILE A 118 1.08 -13.43 -15.64
CA ILE A 118 0.39 -13.90 -16.85
C ILE A 118 -1.12 -13.67 -16.78
N THR A 119 -1.78 -13.44 -17.92
CA THR A 119 -3.26 -13.42 -18.00
C THR A 119 -3.83 -14.81 -18.32
N VAL A 120 -4.98 -15.14 -17.71
CA VAL A 120 -5.69 -16.42 -17.89
C VAL A 120 -7.20 -16.20 -18.07
N SER A 121 -7.85 -17.11 -18.78
CA SER A 121 -9.31 -17.13 -18.91
C SER A 121 -9.96 -17.94 -17.78
N PRO A 122 -10.99 -17.42 -17.08
CA PRO A 122 -11.52 -18.00 -15.85
C PRO A 122 -12.38 -19.26 -16.05
N TYR A 123 -12.79 -19.56 -17.28
CA TYR A 123 -13.89 -20.48 -17.54
C TYR A 123 -13.66 -21.90 -17.00
N VAL A 124 -12.40 -22.32 -16.99
CA VAL A 124 -11.96 -23.64 -16.54
C VAL A 124 -11.90 -23.74 -15.00
N GLY A 125 -11.94 -22.61 -14.29
CA GLY A 125 -11.91 -22.56 -12.82
C GLY A 125 -10.51 -22.59 -12.21
N GLN A 126 -10.46 -22.80 -10.90
CA GLN A 126 -9.24 -22.70 -10.08
C GLN A 126 -8.13 -23.66 -10.55
N ASP A 127 -8.50 -24.86 -11.04
CA ASP A 127 -7.55 -25.89 -11.47
C ASP A 127 -6.63 -25.40 -12.61
N LEU A 128 -7.11 -24.48 -13.46
CA LEU A 128 -6.29 -23.85 -14.49
C LEU A 128 -5.19 -22.96 -13.90
N VAL A 129 -5.50 -22.28 -12.80
CA VAL A 129 -4.69 -21.21 -12.20
C VAL A 129 -3.66 -21.78 -11.24
N ALA A 130 -3.98 -22.90 -10.57
CA ALA A 130 -3.11 -23.53 -9.57
C ALA A 130 -1.67 -23.77 -10.06
N PRO A 131 -1.40 -24.28 -11.29
CA PRO A 131 -0.04 -24.48 -11.79
C PRO A 131 0.79 -23.19 -11.92
N PHE A 132 0.14 -22.03 -12.03
CA PHE A 132 0.83 -20.74 -12.05
C PHE A 132 1.07 -20.19 -10.64
N LEU A 133 0.14 -20.43 -9.70
CA LEU A 133 0.22 -19.91 -8.34
C LEU A 133 1.28 -20.59 -7.46
N VAL A 134 1.73 -21.81 -7.82
CA VAL A 134 2.82 -22.49 -7.11
C VAL A 134 4.18 -21.78 -7.25
N TYR A 135 4.31 -20.82 -8.16
CA TYR A 135 5.53 -20.05 -8.36
C TYR A 135 5.58 -18.84 -7.42
N PRO A 136 6.43 -18.86 -6.38
CA PRO A 136 6.46 -17.78 -5.40
C PRO A 136 6.94 -16.47 -6.03
N GLY A 137 6.24 -15.39 -5.69
CA GLY A 137 6.54 -14.05 -6.21
C GLY A 137 6.21 -13.85 -7.69
N LYS A 138 5.44 -14.75 -8.30
CA LYS A 138 4.79 -14.56 -9.61
C LYS A 138 3.30 -14.28 -9.40
N ALA A 139 2.67 -13.67 -10.40
CA ALA A 139 1.24 -13.33 -10.33
C ALA A 139 0.44 -13.82 -11.55
N VAL A 140 -0.87 -13.92 -11.37
CA VAL A 140 -1.83 -14.28 -12.40
C VAL A 140 -2.94 -13.22 -12.44
N PHE A 141 -3.33 -12.80 -13.64
CA PHE A 141 -4.44 -11.90 -13.87
C PHE A 141 -5.59 -12.66 -14.50
N VAL A 142 -6.71 -12.78 -13.78
CA VAL A 142 -7.88 -13.51 -14.25
C VAL A 142 -8.77 -12.57 -15.06
N LEU A 143 -9.13 -12.97 -16.28
CA LEU A 143 -10.05 -12.20 -17.12
C LEU A 143 -11.47 -12.20 -16.54
N CYS A 144 -11.92 -11.05 -16.04
CA CYS A 144 -13.26 -10.95 -15.42
C CYS A 144 -14.29 -10.36 -16.38
N CYS A 145 -13.92 -9.32 -17.12
CA CYS A 145 -14.84 -8.54 -17.95
C CYS A 145 -14.13 -8.07 -19.22
N THR A 146 -14.87 -7.97 -20.32
CA THR A 146 -14.40 -7.42 -21.60
C THR A 146 -15.39 -6.43 -22.18
N SER A 147 -14.87 -5.43 -22.90
CA SER A 147 -15.64 -4.31 -23.44
C SER A 147 -16.39 -4.64 -24.74
N ASN A 148 -16.10 -5.78 -25.37
CA ASN A 148 -16.65 -6.11 -26.68
C ASN A 148 -18.17 -6.40 -26.61
N PRO A 149 -19.00 -5.82 -27.51
CA PRO A 149 -20.47 -5.92 -27.43
C PRO A 149 -21.01 -7.36 -27.40
N ALA A 150 -20.37 -8.28 -28.12
CA ALA A 150 -20.80 -9.68 -28.18
C ALA A 150 -20.72 -10.41 -26.82
N ALA A 151 -19.83 -9.98 -25.94
CA ALA A 151 -19.64 -10.63 -24.64
C ALA A 151 -20.70 -10.22 -23.61
N VAL A 152 -21.47 -9.14 -23.83
CA VAL A 152 -22.50 -8.65 -22.91
C VAL A 152 -23.51 -9.75 -22.56
N LYS A 153 -23.95 -10.54 -23.55
CA LYS A 153 -24.92 -11.63 -23.33
C LYS A 153 -24.42 -12.70 -22.35
N LEU A 154 -23.11 -12.98 -22.36
CA LEU A 154 -22.50 -13.95 -21.46
C LEU A 154 -22.19 -13.32 -20.10
N GLN A 155 -21.56 -12.15 -20.11
CA GLN A 155 -21.11 -11.48 -18.89
C GLN A 155 -22.27 -11.07 -17.99
N GLN A 156 -23.39 -10.62 -18.57
CA GLN A 156 -24.59 -10.21 -17.81
C GLN A 156 -25.52 -11.37 -17.48
N TYR A 157 -25.17 -12.62 -17.82
CA TYR A 157 -25.99 -13.76 -17.47
C TYR A 157 -25.81 -14.15 -15.98
N PRO A 158 -26.88 -14.50 -15.25
CA PRO A 158 -28.27 -14.39 -15.64
C PRO A 158 -28.75 -12.92 -15.56
N ASN A 159 -29.60 -12.51 -16.49
CA ASN A 159 -29.96 -11.10 -16.70
C ASN A 159 -31.16 -10.66 -15.83
N ASN A 160 -31.24 -11.17 -14.60
CA ASN A 160 -32.31 -10.98 -13.64
C ASN A 160 -31.80 -10.18 -12.41
N THR A 161 -32.66 -9.35 -11.82
CA THR A 161 -32.28 -8.33 -10.84
C THR A 161 -31.75 -8.87 -9.51
N ASN A 162 -32.02 -10.13 -9.18
CA ASN A 162 -31.66 -10.72 -7.89
C ASN A 162 -30.36 -11.53 -7.91
N ASP A 163 -29.84 -11.84 -9.10
CA ASP A 163 -28.64 -12.67 -9.24
C ASP A 163 -27.44 -11.83 -9.64
N LEU A 164 -26.27 -12.25 -9.16
CA LEU A 164 -25.01 -11.64 -9.55
C LEU A 164 -24.68 -12.03 -11.00
N PRO A 165 -24.36 -11.07 -11.90
CA PRO A 165 -23.98 -11.36 -13.28
C PRO A 165 -22.65 -12.14 -13.32
N LEU A 166 -22.45 -12.94 -14.37
CA LEU A 166 -21.31 -13.85 -14.52
C LEU A 166 -19.96 -13.16 -14.31
N TYR A 167 -19.75 -11.96 -14.84
CA TYR A 167 -18.47 -11.27 -14.67
C TYR A 167 -18.15 -10.94 -13.19
N LEU A 168 -19.17 -10.63 -12.39
CA LEU A 168 -19.02 -10.41 -10.95
C LEU A 168 -18.91 -11.73 -10.17
N ARG A 169 -19.59 -12.79 -10.62
CA ARG A 169 -19.37 -14.14 -10.06
C ARG A 169 -17.93 -14.59 -10.26
N VAL A 170 -17.35 -14.36 -11.44
CA VAL A 170 -15.92 -14.63 -11.69
C VAL A 170 -15.03 -13.88 -10.70
N VAL A 171 -15.31 -12.60 -10.42
CA VAL A 171 -14.57 -11.82 -9.40
C VAL A 171 -14.72 -12.43 -8.01
N GLN A 172 -15.96 -12.77 -7.63
CA GLN A 172 -16.27 -13.35 -6.32
C GLN A 172 -15.60 -14.70 -6.09
N GLU A 173 -15.54 -15.55 -7.11
CA GLU A 173 -14.88 -16.86 -7.05
C GLU A 173 -13.36 -16.72 -7.08
N SER A 174 -12.83 -15.98 -8.05
CA SER A 174 -11.38 -15.89 -8.29
C SER A 174 -10.58 -15.26 -7.15
N LYS A 175 -11.19 -14.40 -6.32
CA LYS A 175 -10.54 -13.87 -5.12
C LYS A 175 -10.13 -14.95 -4.11
N THR A 176 -10.73 -16.13 -4.17
CA THR A 176 -10.40 -17.24 -3.27
C THR A 176 -9.29 -18.14 -3.81
N TRP A 177 -8.91 -18.01 -5.08
CA TRP A 177 -7.97 -18.93 -5.73
C TRP A 177 -6.51 -18.67 -5.35
N GLY A 178 -6.17 -17.44 -4.96
CA GLY A 178 -4.81 -17.05 -4.60
C GLY A 178 -4.76 -15.80 -3.70
N THR A 179 -3.59 -15.53 -3.13
CA THR A 179 -3.39 -14.36 -2.24
C THR A 179 -3.51 -13.04 -3.02
N PRO A 180 -3.78 -11.91 -2.34
CA PRO A 180 -3.85 -10.59 -2.99
C PRO A 180 -2.60 -10.24 -3.82
N GLU A 181 -1.44 -10.75 -3.44
CA GLU A 181 -0.17 -10.50 -4.12
C GLU A 181 0.04 -11.36 -5.37
N GLN A 182 -0.59 -12.53 -5.45
CA GLN A 182 -0.41 -13.49 -6.55
C GLN A 182 -1.57 -13.50 -7.55
N LEU A 183 -2.73 -12.94 -7.21
CA LEU A 183 -3.88 -12.92 -8.11
C LEU A 183 -4.47 -11.52 -8.22
N GLY A 184 -4.42 -11.00 -9.45
CA GLY A 184 -5.08 -9.77 -9.90
C GLY A 184 -6.21 -10.06 -10.88
N LEU A 185 -6.89 -9.00 -11.31
CA LEU A 185 -8.07 -9.06 -12.18
C LEU A 185 -7.80 -8.30 -13.48
N GLU A 186 -8.13 -8.89 -14.62
CA GLU A 186 -8.10 -8.22 -15.92
C GLU A 186 -9.53 -7.78 -16.28
N VAL A 187 -9.70 -6.47 -16.51
CA VAL A 187 -11.02 -5.85 -16.68
C VAL A 187 -10.99 -4.92 -17.89
N GLY A 188 -11.67 -5.32 -18.96
CA GLY A 188 -11.93 -4.49 -20.12
C GLY A 188 -13.29 -3.81 -20.02
N THR A 189 -13.34 -2.50 -19.79
CA THR A 189 -14.60 -1.74 -19.76
C THR A 189 -14.35 -0.26 -20.01
N THR A 190 -15.29 0.40 -20.69
CA THR A 190 -15.35 1.87 -20.82
C THR A 190 -16.25 2.49 -19.75
N LYS A 191 -16.99 1.68 -19.00
CA LYS A 191 -18.00 2.11 -18.03
C LYS A 191 -17.42 2.07 -16.61
N ALA A 192 -17.34 3.24 -15.97
CA ALA A 192 -16.90 3.37 -14.59
C ALA A 192 -17.76 2.56 -13.61
N GLU A 193 -19.08 2.50 -13.83
CA GLU A 193 -20.00 1.69 -13.01
C GLU A 193 -19.59 0.21 -12.94
N VAL A 194 -19.24 -0.39 -14.08
CA VAL A 194 -18.82 -1.80 -14.15
C VAL A 194 -17.53 -2.01 -13.37
N LEU A 195 -16.55 -1.11 -13.55
CA LEU A 195 -15.28 -1.16 -12.84
C LEU A 195 -15.48 -0.99 -11.32
N GLY A 196 -16.34 -0.06 -10.90
CA GLY A 196 -16.67 0.20 -9.50
C GLY A 196 -17.34 -1.00 -8.82
N ARG A 197 -18.24 -1.70 -9.51
CA ARG A 197 -18.83 -2.96 -9.01
C ARG A 197 -17.78 -4.05 -8.80
N ILE A 198 -16.81 -4.17 -9.70
CA ILE A 198 -15.69 -5.12 -9.57
C ILE A 198 -14.80 -4.72 -8.39
N ARG A 199 -14.41 -3.44 -8.29
CA ARG A 199 -13.60 -2.91 -7.19
C ARG A 199 -14.28 -3.12 -5.83
N ALA A 200 -15.60 -2.95 -5.74
CA ALA A 200 -16.35 -3.17 -4.50
C ALA A 200 -16.32 -4.64 -4.03
N LEU A 201 -16.32 -5.61 -4.95
CA LEU A 201 -16.24 -7.04 -4.61
C LEU A 201 -14.83 -7.52 -4.26
N ALA A 202 -13.81 -6.81 -4.76
CA ALA A 202 -12.40 -7.17 -4.65
C ALA A 202 -11.53 -5.92 -4.38
N PRO A 203 -11.72 -5.25 -3.22
CA PRO A 203 -11.04 -3.98 -2.90
C PRO A 203 -9.52 -4.11 -2.81
N GLU A 204 -9.02 -5.29 -2.41
CA GLU A 204 -7.61 -5.58 -2.20
C GLU A 204 -6.85 -5.97 -3.48
N ARG A 205 -7.55 -6.29 -4.57
CA ARG A 205 -6.93 -6.86 -5.78
C ARG A 205 -6.32 -5.80 -6.68
N THR A 206 -5.19 -6.13 -7.30
CA THR A 206 -4.68 -5.31 -8.41
C THR A 206 -5.55 -5.56 -9.65
N ILE A 207 -6.05 -4.50 -10.26
CA ILE A 207 -6.83 -4.54 -11.49
C ILE A 207 -5.97 -4.02 -12.63
N ILE A 208 -5.85 -4.79 -13.71
CA ILE A 208 -5.35 -4.29 -14.99
C ILE A 208 -6.53 -3.91 -15.88
N ALA A 209 -6.66 -2.62 -16.15
CA ALA A 209 -7.74 -2.08 -16.97
C ALA A 209 -7.39 -2.24 -18.46
N ARG A 210 -8.40 -2.45 -19.30
CA ARG A 210 -8.28 -2.45 -20.76
C ARG A 210 -9.43 -1.68 -21.40
N SER A 211 -9.17 -1.20 -22.61
CA SER A 211 -10.18 -0.55 -23.46
C SER A 211 -10.84 0.66 -22.80
N ILE A 212 -10.11 1.40 -21.96
CA ILE A 212 -10.66 2.55 -21.23
C ILE A 212 -10.68 3.83 -22.06
N TRP A 213 -10.07 3.86 -23.25
CA TRP A 213 -9.86 5.05 -24.09
C TRP A 213 -10.88 5.21 -25.23
N ALA A 214 -12.01 4.49 -25.19
CA ALA A 214 -13.01 4.60 -26.25
C ALA A 214 -13.88 5.86 -26.10
N GLU A 215 -14.54 6.27 -27.19
CA GLU A 215 -15.47 7.41 -27.16
C GLU A 215 -16.50 7.28 -26.01
N GLY A 216 -16.65 8.36 -25.24
CA GLY A 216 -17.51 8.41 -24.06
C GLY A 216 -16.88 7.95 -22.74
N SER A 217 -15.60 7.55 -22.74
CA SER A 217 -14.86 7.28 -21.51
C SER A 217 -14.44 8.56 -20.79
N ASN A 218 -14.59 8.60 -19.47
CA ASN A 218 -14.05 9.65 -18.62
C ASN A 218 -12.95 9.07 -17.72
N LEU A 219 -11.70 9.48 -17.95
CA LEU A 219 -10.54 8.99 -17.19
C LEU A 219 -10.71 9.22 -15.68
N SER A 220 -11.25 10.37 -15.27
CA SER A 220 -11.46 10.69 -13.86
C SER A 220 -12.49 9.76 -13.21
N GLU A 221 -13.57 9.42 -13.91
CA GLU A 221 -14.56 8.45 -13.41
C GLU A 221 -14.01 7.03 -13.35
N ILE A 222 -13.20 6.62 -14.35
CA ILE A 222 -12.52 5.32 -14.36
C ILE A 222 -11.53 5.22 -13.21
N LEU A 223 -10.73 6.25 -12.96
CA LEU A 223 -9.82 6.33 -11.81
C LEU A 223 -10.63 6.26 -10.51
N ALA A 224 -11.69 7.05 -10.36
CA ALA A 224 -12.50 7.08 -9.15
C ALA A 224 -13.15 5.73 -8.84
N ALA A 225 -13.61 5.02 -9.87
CA ALA A 225 -14.22 3.69 -9.73
C ALA A 225 -13.19 2.56 -9.56
N GLY A 226 -12.00 2.72 -10.12
CA GLY A 226 -11.01 1.65 -10.24
C GLY A 226 -9.91 1.66 -9.18
N LEU A 227 -9.57 2.80 -8.59
CA LEU A 227 -8.55 2.88 -7.54
C LEU A 227 -9.05 2.24 -6.23
N ASN A 228 -8.12 1.69 -5.45
CA ASN A 228 -8.42 1.27 -4.08
C ASN A 228 -8.37 2.46 -3.11
N THR A 229 -8.65 2.22 -1.83
CA THR A 229 -8.66 3.25 -0.77
C THR A 229 -7.33 3.97 -0.58
N ASN A 230 -6.21 3.35 -1.01
CA ASN A 230 -4.87 3.94 -0.95
C ASN A 230 -4.51 4.69 -2.25
N GLY A 231 -5.45 4.86 -3.18
CA GLY A 231 -5.21 5.47 -4.48
C GLY A 231 -4.33 4.64 -5.41
N ASN A 232 -4.22 3.32 -5.20
CA ASN A 232 -3.39 2.41 -5.98
C ASN A 232 -4.22 1.21 -6.50
N GLY A 233 -3.55 0.15 -6.96
CA GLY A 233 -4.20 -1.11 -7.31
C GLY A 233 -4.95 -1.12 -8.64
N LEU A 234 -4.77 -0.09 -9.47
CA LEU A 234 -5.27 0.00 -10.84
C LEU A 234 -4.10 0.24 -11.79
N LEU A 235 -3.99 -0.56 -12.83
CA LEU A 235 -3.05 -0.38 -13.93
C LEU A 235 -3.80 0.08 -15.17
N ILE A 236 -3.33 1.16 -15.78
CA ILE A 236 -3.97 1.84 -16.92
C ILE A 236 -3.08 1.72 -18.17
N PRO A 237 -3.62 1.34 -19.33
CA PRO A 237 -2.83 1.25 -20.54
C PRO A 237 -2.45 2.65 -21.04
N VAL A 238 -1.24 2.81 -21.55
CA VAL A 238 -0.95 3.92 -22.47
C VAL A 238 -1.81 3.75 -23.73
N PRO A 239 -2.48 4.81 -24.22
CA PRO A 239 -3.26 4.77 -25.46
C PRO A 239 -2.44 4.24 -26.65
N GLN A 240 -3.07 3.40 -27.45
CA GLN A 240 -2.42 2.68 -28.54
C GLN A 240 -2.00 3.60 -29.70
N ASP A 241 -2.77 4.66 -29.94
CA ASP A 241 -2.51 5.71 -30.92
C ASP A 241 -1.30 6.59 -30.56
N MET A 242 -0.97 6.72 -29.28
CA MET A 242 0.25 7.42 -28.85
C MET A 242 1.52 6.66 -29.25
N LEU A 243 1.48 5.31 -29.27
CA LEU A 243 2.65 4.46 -29.52
C LEU A 243 3.24 4.63 -30.93
N SER A 244 2.48 5.17 -31.88
CA SER A 244 2.92 5.45 -33.25
C SER A 244 3.54 6.85 -33.41
N GLN A 245 3.38 7.74 -32.43
CA GLN A 245 3.83 9.14 -32.53
C GLN A 245 5.32 9.32 -32.24
N ASP A 246 5.93 10.37 -32.80
CA ASP A 246 7.35 10.70 -32.56
C ASP A 246 7.58 11.30 -31.16
N ASN A 247 6.59 12.03 -30.63
CA ASN A 247 6.65 12.68 -29.33
C ASN A 247 6.11 11.80 -28.18
N LEU A 248 6.17 10.47 -28.32
CA LEU A 248 5.65 9.49 -27.36
C LEU A 248 6.07 9.80 -25.91
N ALA A 249 7.34 10.11 -25.66
CA ALA A 249 7.83 10.41 -24.31
C ALA A 249 7.12 11.63 -23.68
N GLN A 250 6.84 12.67 -24.47
CA GLN A 250 6.12 13.86 -24.00
C GLN A 250 4.64 13.57 -23.76
N GLN A 251 4.00 12.78 -24.62
CA GLN A 251 2.60 12.39 -24.45
C GLN A 251 2.41 11.52 -23.20
N VAL A 252 3.31 10.56 -22.96
CA VAL A 252 3.26 9.73 -21.74
C VAL A 252 3.56 10.56 -20.50
N GLN A 253 4.44 11.57 -20.55
CA GLN A 253 4.62 12.52 -19.44
C GLN A 253 3.31 13.27 -19.14
N SER A 254 2.68 13.85 -20.16
CA SER A 254 1.44 14.61 -19.97
C SER A 254 0.33 13.73 -19.38
N LEU A 255 0.20 12.49 -19.86
CA LEU A 255 -0.77 11.55 -19.35
C LEU A 255 -0.48 11.13 -17.90
N HIS A 256 0.79 10.94 -17.56
CA HIS A 256 1.23 10.63 -16.20
C HIS A 256 0.88 11.77 -15.23
N GLU A 257 1.13 13.02 -15.62
CA GLU A 257 0.76 14.21 -14.84
C GLU A 257 -0.76 14.33 -14.65
N GLU A 258 -1.54 14.12 -15.72
CA GLU A 258 -3.01 14.12 -15.65
C GLU A 258 -3.53 13.07 -14.66
N ILE A 259 -2.98 11.85 -14.70
CA ILE A 259 -3.36 10.76 -13.79
C ILE A 259 -3.01 11.11 -12.34
N ILE A 260 -1.83 11.68 -12.08
CA ILE A 260 -1.43 12.09 -10.72
C ILE A 260 -2.35 13.18 -10.19
N GLN A 261 -2.68 14.17 -11.01
CA GLN A 261 -3.59 15.26 -10.64
C GLN A 261 -4.98 14.72 -10.31
N ALA A 262 -5.55 13.91 -11.22
CA ALA A 262 -6.86 13.29 -11.02
C ALA A 262 -6.89 12.39 -9.79
N LYS A 263 -5.86 11.56 -9.58
CA LYS A 263 -5.71 10.72 -8.39
C LYS A 263 -5.68 11.55 -7.10
N THR A 264 -4.95 12.67 -7.09
CA THR A 264 -4.88 13.56 -5.92
C THR A 264 -6.26 14.15 -5.62
N THR A 265 -6.99 14.61 -6.63
CA THR A 265 -8.36 15.11 -6.49
C THR A 265 -9.35 14.02 -6.05
N ILE A 266 -9.19 12.80 -6.55
CA ILE A 266 -10.05 11.67 -6.15
C ILE A 266 -9.78 11.27 -4.70
N ILE A 267 -8.52 11.21 -4.27
CA ILE A 267 -8.19 10.92 -2.87
C ILE A 267 -8.74 12.04 -1.97
N SER A 268 -8.60 13.31 -2.37
CA SER A 268 -9.19 14.43 -1.61
C SER A 268 -10.72 14.40 -1.58
N ASN A 269 -11.38 13.96 -2.67
CA ASN A 269 -12.84 13.88 -2.77
C ASN A 269 -13.41 12.58 -2.17
N ALA A 270 -12.68 11.47 -2.16
CA ALA A 270 -13.08 10.23 -1.50
C ALA A 270 -13.04 10.37 0.03
N LEU A 271 -12.23 11.31 0.53
CA LEU A 271 -12.32 11.82 1.90
C LEU A 271 -13.59 12.67 2.14
N SER A 272 -14.41 12.93 1.11
CA SER A 272 -15.73 13.59 1.21
C SER A 272 -16.86 12.62 0.80
N CYS A 273 -17.40 11.85 1.75
CA CYS A 273 -18.55 10.97 1.54
C CYS A 273 -19.86 11.65 1.99
N SER A 274 -20.88 11.68 1.12
CA SER A 274 -22.15 12.39 1.34
C SER A 274 -23.22 11.60 2.10
N VAL A 275 -22.96 10.35 2.49
CA VAL A 275 -23.91 9.51 3.27
C VAL A 275 -23.45 9.34 4.72
N TRP A 276 -22.25 9.83 5.06
CA TRP A 276 -21.71 9.76 6.41
C TRP A 276 -20.82 10.96 6.72
N ILE A 277 -21.41 12.15 6.74
CA ILE A 277 -20.91 13.31 7.50
C ILE A 277 -22.12 14.08 8.03
N PRO A 278 -22.31 14.27 9.35
CA PRO A 278 -22.89 15.51 9.85
C PRO A 278 -21.86 16.61 9.61
N ASP A 279 -22.25 17.67 8.89
CA ASP A 279 -21.42 18.85 8.55
C ASP A 279 -20.29 19.12 9.55
N VAL A 280 -19.05 18.75 9.20
CA VAL A 280 -17.87 19.36 9.79
C VAL A 280 -16.91 19.76 8.69
N CYS A 281 -16.98 21.04 8.35
CA CYS A 281 -15.96 21.73 7.60
C CYS A 281 -14.67 21.73 8.44
N PHE A 282 -13.69 20.86 8.14
CA PHE A 282 -12.41 20.86 8.85
C PHE A 282 -11.54 22.01 8.35
N LEU A 283 -11.68 23.15 9.02
CA LEU A 283 -10.84 24.32 8.77
C LEU A 283 -9.39 24.15 9.25
N ASN A 284 -9.02 23.02 9.88
CA ASN A 284 -7.64 22.68 10.27
C ASN A 284 -7.46 21.15 10.35
N GLN A 285 -6.90 20.51 9.32
CA GLN A 285 -6.56 19.07 9.40
C GLN A 285 -5.32 18.88 10.29
N HIS A 286 -5.45 18.07 11.35
CA HIS A 286 -4.31 17.64 12.14
C HIS A 286 -3.45 16.68 11.29
N PRO A 287 -2.10 16.82 11.23
CA PRO A 287 -1.24 16.04 10.34
C PRO A 287 -1.30 14.52 10.58
N TYR A 288 -1.79 14.10 11.74
CA TYR A 288 -1.95 12.70 12.13
C TYR A 288 -3.43 12.24 12.20
N GLN A 289 -4.35 12.94 11.53
CA GLN A 289 -5.78 12.63 11.56
C GLN A 289 -6.06 11.15 11.22
N ASP A 290 -5.59 10.64 10.09
CA ASP A 290 -5.82 9.24 9.69
C ASP A 290 -5.26 8.24 10.71
N LEU A 291 -4.10 8.55 11.29
CA LEU A 291 -3.49 7.74 12.33
C LEU A 291 -4.38 7.66 13.58
N ILE A 292 -4.94 8.80 14.01
CA ILE A 292 -5.86 8.88 15.16
C ILE A 292 -7.12 8.04 14.90
N LEU A 293 -7.71 8.17 13.71
CA LEU A 293 -8.92 7.42 13.34
C LEU A 293 -8.65 5.92 13.31
N GLN A 294 -7.54 5.48 12.71
CA GLN A 294 -7.19 4.06 12.65
C GLN A 294 -6.90 3.48 14.03
N LEU A 295 -6.22 4.21 14.92
CA LEU A 295 -5.99 3.79 16.31
C LEU A 295 -7.30 3.59 17.08
N TYR A 296 -8.30 4.45 16.85
CA TYR A 296 -9.64 4.26 17.39
C TYR A 296 -10.34 3.04 16.78
N ASP A 297 -10.33 2.91 15.46
CA ASP A 297 -11.05 1.85 14.74
C ASP A 297 -10.54 0.44 15.09
N ILE A 298 -9.23 0.28 15.42
CA ILE A 298 -8.67 -0.99 15.90
C ILE A 298 -8.81 -1.19 17.43
N GLY A 299 -9.50 -0.28 18.13
CA GLY A 299 -9.73 -0.36 19.56
C GLY A 299 -8.49 -0.19 20.42
N CYS A 300 -7.50 0.59 19.94
CA CYS A 300 -6.40 1.08 20.78
C CYS A 300 -6.82 2.29 21.62
N ILE A 301 -7.77 3.09 21.13
CA ILE A 301 -8.36 4.22 21.84
C ILE A 301 -9.87 3.95 21.93
N MET A 302 -10.40 3.86 23.14
CA MET A 302 -11.81 3.53 23.40
C MET A 302 -12.45 4.59 24.30
N PHE A 303 -13.71 4.92 24.06
CA PHE A 303 -14.51 5.85 24.88
C PHE A 303 -15.70 5.12 25.50
N GLY A 304 -16.02 5.46 26.74
CA GLY A 304 -16.98 4.75 27.59
C GLY A 304 -16.58 4.79 29.05
N GLU A 305 -17.33 4.12 29.93
CA GLU A 305 -17.01 4.08 31.36
C GLU A 305 -15.99 2.97 31.67
N PHE A 306 -14.75 3.35 31.98
CA PHE A 306 -13.68 2.42 32.32
C PHE A 306 -13.20 2.59 33.75
N VAL A 307 -13.29 1.53 34.56
CA VAL A 307 -12.79 1.53 35.94
C VAL A 307 -11.28 1.23 35.93
N GLN A 308 -10.48 2.18 36.42
CA GLN A 308 -9.04 2.01 36.57
C GLN A 308 -8.69 1.14 37.78
N ALA A 309 -7.44 0.66 37.84
CA ALA A 309 -6.92 -0.09 38.99
C ALA A 309 -6.96 0.70 40.32
N SER A 310 -7.08 2.02 40.26
CA SER A 310 -7.30 2.92 41.41
C SER A 310 -8.74 2.96 41.91
N GLY A 311 -9.69 2.37 41.19
CA GLY A 311 -11.14 2.44 41.44
C GLY A 311 -11.83 3.67 40.84
N ALA A 312 -11.08 4.61 40.24
CA ALA A 312 -11.64 5.76 39.55
C ALA A 312 -12.20 5.35 38.16
N THR A 313 -13.34 5.92 37.78
CA THR A 313 -13.93 5.74 36.45
C THR A 313 -13.44 6.85 35.52
N PHE A 314 -12.87 6.47 34.37
CA PHE A 314 -12.49 7.39 33.31
C PHE A 314 -13.39 7.22 32.08
N PRO A 315 -13.66 8.29 31.33
CA PRO A 315 -14.50 8.25 30.13
C PRO A 315 -13.79 7.67 28.89
N TYR A 316 -12.56 7.19 29.04
CA TYR A 316 -11.77 6.58 27.97
C TYR A 316 -10.74 5.57 28.51
N TYR A 317 -10.25 4.73 27.60
CA TYR A 317 -9.18 3.77 27.84
C TYR A 317 -8.27 3.67 26.61
N ILE A 318 -6.96 3.68 26.86
CA ILE A 318 -5.93 3.62 25.82
C ILE A 318 -5.06 2.39 26.05
N ASP A 319 -5.04 1.47 25.08
CA ASP A 319 -4.19 0.28 25.09
C ASP A 319 -3.47 0.11 23.75
N LEU A 320 -2.28 0.70 23.68
CA LEU A 320 -1.42 0.68 22.50
C LEU A 320 -0.73 -0.67 22.27
N ARG A 321 -0.86 -1.65 23.18
CA ARG A 321 -0.22 -2.98 23.01
C ARG A 321 -0.80 -3.76 21.83
N LYS A 322 -2.05 -3.48 21.47
CA LYS A 322 -2.74 -4.14 20.35
C LYS A 322 -2.14 -3.78 18.99
N ILE A 323 -1.45 -2.64 18.88
CA ILE A 323 -0.97 -2.12 17.60
C ILE A 323 0.00 -3.07 16.89
N ILE A 324 0.73 -3.90 17.65
CA ILE A 324 1.70 -4.87 17.09
C ILE A 324 1.04 -5.90 16.17
N SER A 325 -0.27 -6.10 16.29
CA SER A 325 -1.05 -7.00 15.43
C SER A 325 -1.40 -6.37 14.06
N THR A 326 -1.11 -5.07 13.87
CA THR A 326 -1.39 -4.31 12.63
C THR A 326 -0.10 -3.66 12.12
N PRO A 327 0.80 -4.41 11.44
CA PRO A 327 2.15 -3.94 11.11
C PRO A 327 2.21 -2.65 10.28
N GLN A 328 1.25 -2.44 9.38
CA GLN A 328 1.18 -1.25 8.53
C GLN A 328 0.93 0.01 9.36
N LEU A 329 -0.09 -0.03 10.23
CA LEU A 329 -0.42 1.05 11.17
C LEU A 329 0.72 1.25 12.18
N PHE A 330 1.32 0.15 12.65
CA PHE A 330 2.47 0.24 13.55
C PHE A 330 3.65 0.96 12.89
N ASN A 331 3.92 0.73 11.61
CA ASN A 331 4.96 1.43 10.87
C ASN A 331 4.69 2.94 10.72
N GLN A 332 3.42 3.35 10.62
CA GLN A 332 3.04 4.77 10.63
C GLN A 332 3.31 5.41 12.00
N VAL A 333 2.97 4.71 13.09
CA VAL A 333 3.32 5.15 14.44
C VAL A 333 4.83 5.32 14.58
N LEU A 334 5.62 4.32 14.16
CA LEU A 334 7.09 4.42 14.20
C LEU A 334 7.61 5.63 13.43
N SER A 335 7.05 5.90 12.24
CA SER A 335 7.42 7.07 11.42
C SER A 335 7.17 8.39 12.15
N ALA A 336 6.04 8.50 12.86
CA ALA A 336 5.71 9.69 13.63
C ALA A 336 6.66 9.92 14.83
N TYR A 337 7.09 8.85 15.50
CA TYR A 337 8.16 8.94 16.51
C TYR A 337 9.50 9.34 15.88
N VAL A 338 9.83 8.80 14.70
CA VAL A 338 11.08 9.10 13.98
C VAL A 338 11.19 10.59 13.67
N ASP A 339 10.09 11.26 13.33
CA ASP A 339 10.10 12.70 13.03
C ASP A 339 10.52 13.55 14.24
N ILE A 340 10.11 13.15 15.45
CA ILE A 340 10.60 13.77 16.69
C ILE A 340 12.07 13.39 16.92
N LEU A 341 12.39 12.09 16.85
CA LEU A 341 13.72 11.58 17.18
C LEU A 341 14.83 12.13 16.28
N LYS A 342 14.54 12.43 15.01
CA LYS A 342 15.49 13.08 14.10
C LYS A 342 15.92 14.47 14.55
N THR A 343 15.13 15.14 15.39
CA THR A 343 15.45 16.48 15.93
C THR A 343 16.32 16.42 17.19
N LEU A 344 16.57 15.22 17.73
CA LEU A 344 17.28 15.01 18.98
C LEU A 344 18.66 14.40 18.72
N GLU A 345 19.62 14.73 19.58
CA GLU A 345 20.94 14.11 19.60
C GLU A 345 21.02 13.09 20.74
N PHE A 346 21.28 11.83 20.38
CA PHE A 346 21.44 10.74 21.34
C PHE A 346 22.24 9.59 20.72
N ASP A 347 22.82 8.76 21.58
CA ASP A 347 23.61 7.59 21.20
C ASP A 347 22.73 6.33 21.12
N ARG A 348 21.76 6.20 22.04
CA ARG A 348 20.91 4.99 22.17
C ARG A 348 19.44 5.30 22.45
N ILE A 349 18.59 4.34 22.11
CA ILE A 349 17.15 4.34 22.42
C ILE A 349 16.90 3.42 23.62
N ALA A 350 16.13 3.88 24.60
CA ALA A 350 15.70 3.07 25.73
C ALA A 350 14.18 2.89 25.77
N GLY A 351 13.67 1.68 25.54
CA GLY A 351 12.24 1.38 25.64
C GLY A 351 11.82 1.02 27.07
N ILE A 352 10.66 1.51 27.54
CA ILE A 352 10.13 1.20 28.88
C ILE A 352 9.24 -0.07 28.85
N PRO A 353 9.59 -1.16 29.56
CA PRO A 353 8.81 -2.39 29.48
C PRO A 353 7.40 -2.32 30.10
N TYR A 354 6.40 -3.00 29.55
CA TYR A 354 6.42 -3.85 28.34
C TYR A 354 5.80 -3.17 27.12
N GLY A 355 5.02 -2.11 27.31
CA GLY A 355 4.19 -1.51 26.27
C GLY A 355 4.99 -0.93 25.11
N SER A 356 6.11 -0.24 25.42
CA SER A 356 6.91 0.45 24.41
C SER A 356 8.12 -0.34 23.91
N LEU A 357 8.35 -1.58 24.38
CA LEU A 357 9.44 -2.41 23.87
C LEU A 357 9.34 -2.70 22.37
N PRO A 358 8.17 -3.09 21.82
CA PRO A 358 8.01 -3.25 20.37
C PRO A 358 8.30 -1.94 19.63
N THR A 359 7.81 -0.82 20.15
CA THR A 359 8.00 0.52 19.55
C THR A 359 9.47 0.87 19.51
N ALA A 360 10.18 0.79 20.64
CA ALA A 360 11.61 1.06 20.72
C ALA A 360 12.43 0.11 19.84
N THR A 361 12.03 -1.17 19.71
CA THR A 361 12.68 -2.12 18.79
C THR A 361 12.50 -1.68 17.33
N GLY A 362 11.28 -1.30 16.94
CA GLY A 362 11.01 -0.79 15.60
C GLY A 362 11.81 0.47 15.28
N LEU A 363 11.89 1.42 16.22
CA LEU A 363 12.65 2.65 16.09
C LEU A 363 14.16 2.40 15.99
N ALA A 364 14.69 1.48 16.80
CA ALA A 364 16.10 1.09 16.74
C ALA A 364 16.48 0.54 15.36
N LEU A 365 15.62 -0.29 14.77
CA LEU A 365 15.84 -0.83 13.43
C LEU A 365 15.73 0.25 12.34
N GLN A 366 14.74 1.14 12.42
CA GLN A 366 14.54 2.21 11.43
C GLN A 366 15.64 3.27 11.47
N LEU A 367 16.05 3.70 12.66
CA LEU A 367 17.07 4.72 12.85
C LEU A 367 18.50 4.14 12.85
N GLN A 368 18.63 2.81 12.82
CA GLN A 368 19.89 2.08 12.97
C GLN A 368 20.64 2.51 14.25
N ARG A 369 19.90 2.67 15.36
CA ARG A 369 20.45 3.07 16.65
C ARG A 369 20.39 1.91 17.64
N PRO A 370 21.45 1.69 18.44
CA PRO A 370 21.42 0.65 19.46
C PRO A 370 20.30 0.88 20.48
N MET A 371 19.66 -0.21 20.90
CA MET A 371 18.59 -0.21 21.90
C MET A 371 19.08 -0.80 23.23
N ILE A 372 18.62 -0.20 24.32
CA ILE A 372 18.70 -0.76 25.67
C ILE A 372 17.31 -0.73 26.32
N PHE A 373 17.11 -1.38 27.46
CA PHE A 373 15.90 -1.17 28.26
C PHE A 373 16.11 -1.48 29.75
N PRO A 374 15.55 -0.69 30.68
CA PRO A 374 15.58 -0.99 32.09
C PRO A 374 14.64 -2.17 32.40
N ARG A 375 15.10 -3.16 33.15
CA ARG A 375 14.25 -4.28 33.57
C ARG A 375 13.18 -3.82 34.55
N LYS A 376 11.98 -4.38 34.41
CA LYS A 376 10.88 -4.17 35.36
C LYS A 376 11.14 -4.85 36.70
N GLU A 377 11.64 -6.08 36.67
CA GLU A 377 11.91 -6.93 37.84
C GLU A 377 13.42 -7.10 38.10
N VAL A 378 13.81 -7.19 39.37
CA VAL A 378 15.19 -7.51 39.78
C VAL A 378 15.30 -9.02 39.97
N LYS A 379 16.11 -9.71 39.16
CA LYS A 379 16.37 -11.15 39.35
C LYS A 379 17.11 -11.39 40.66
N ALA A 380 16.65 -12.35 41.46
CA ALA A 380 17.28 -12.76 42.72
C ALA A 380 18.66 -13.42 42.52
N HIS A 381 18.96 -13.94 41.32
CA HIS A 381 20.18 -14.69 41.00
C HIS A 381 20.75 -14.25 39.63
N GLY A 382 22.09 -14.13 39.52
CA GLY A 382 22.80 -13.67 38.31
C GLY A 382 23.48 -12.30 38.49
N THR A 383 23.99 -11.70 37.41
CA THR A 383 24.81 -10.46 37.38
C THR A 383 24.11 -9.17 37.85
N ARG A 384 22.95 -9.24 38.52
CA ARG A 384 22.15 -8.11 39.05
C ARG A 384 21.99 -6.92 38.09
N ARG A 385 22.09 -7.17 36.77
CA ARG A 385 21.97 -6.13 35.73
C ARG A 385 20.55 -5.55 35.74
N VAL A 386 20.49 -4.25 35.95
CA VAL A 386 19.24 -3.46 36.00
C VAL A 386 18.78 -3.05 34.58
N ILE A 387 19.69 -3.09 33.61
CA ILE A 387 19.47 -2.69 32.21
C ILE A 387 19.92 -3.85 31.30
N GLU A 388 19.15 -4.09 30.24
CA GLU A 388 19.49 -5.01 29.15
C GLU A 388 20.05 -4.24 27.95
N GLY A 389 20.97 -4.88 27.23
CA GLY A 389 21.75 -4.28 26.16
C GLY A 389 23.13 -3.81 26.64
N GLU A 390 24.00 -3.52 25.68
CA GLU A 390 25.34 -2.99 25.95
C GLU A 390 25.31 -1.46 25.91
N PHE A 391 26.06 -0.83 26.81
CA PHE A 391 26.19 0.62 26.91
C PHE A 391 27.46 1.00 27.66
N TYR A 392 27.87 2.25 27.51
CA TYR A 392 29.02 2.84 28.19
C TYR A 392 28.57 4.05 29.03
N PRO A 393 29.12 4.25 30.24
CA PRO A 393 28.82 5.44 31.03
C PRO A 393 29.15 6.72 30.26
N GLY A 394 28.28 7.73 30.39
CA GLY A 394 28.38 9.01 29.69
C GLY A 394 27.61 9.09 28.36
N GLU A 395 27.16 7.96 27.80
CA GLU A 395 26.32 7.97 26.60
C GLU A 395 24.97 8.66 26.86
N THR A 396 24.49 9.37 25.84
CA THR A 396 23.20 10.05 25.85
C THR A 396 22.11 9.11 25.35
N VAL A 397 21.02 9.01 26.10
CA VAL A 397 19.93 8.07 25.83
C VAL A 397 18.60 8.82 25.77
N VAL A 398 17.85 8.56 24.70
CA VAL A 398 16.45 8.96 24.60
C VAL A 398 15.55 7.85 25.11
N VAL A 399 14.63 8.17 26.02
CA VAL A 399 13.65 7.21 26.53
C VAL A 399 12.41 7.24 25.64
N VAL A 400 11.94 6.07 25.24
CA VAL A 400 10.70 5.89 24.48
C VAL A 400 9.68 5.20 25.37
N ASP A 401 8.49 5.79 25.47
CA ASP A 401 7.34 5.16 26.11
C ASP A 401 6.08 5.25 25.24
N ASP A 402 5.00 4.55 25.62
CA ASP A 402 3.76 4.50 24.85
C ASP A 402 2.85 5.73 25.13
N ILE A 403 2.53 6.00 26.40
CA ILE A 403 1.67 7.09 26.83
C ILE A 403 2.16 7.76 28.12
N LEU A 404 2.13 9.10 28.16
CA LEU A 404 2.41 9.89 29.36
C LEU A 404 1.11 10.21 30.12
N ILE A 405 0.76 9.39 31.12
CA ILE A 405 -0.39 9.66 32.02
C ILE A 405 0.02 10.49 33.24
N SER A 406 0.93 9.96 34.05
CA SER A 406 1.50 10.67 35.22
C SER A 406 3.00 10.95 35.05
N GLY A 407 3.62 10.38 34.02
CA GLY A 407 5.07 10.38 33.80
C GLY A 407 5.86 9.47 34.73
N LYS A 408 5.24 8.85 35.74
CA LYS A 408 5.94 8.05 36.77
C LYS A 408 6.72 6.87 36.18
N SER A 409 6.10 6.09 35.29
CA SER A 409 6.74 4.93 34.63
C SER A 409 8.00 5.34 33.86
N ALA A 410 7.87 6.35 33.00
CA ALA A 410 8.97 6.88 32.21
C ALA A 410 10.10 7.46 33.09
N MET A 411 9.77 8.21 34.16
CA MET A 411 10.75 8.76 35.09
C MET A 411 11.46 7.70 35.93
N GLU A 412 10.76 6.66 36.40
CA GLU A 412 11.37 5.55 37.11
C GLU A 412 12.34 4.78 36.20
N GLY A 413 11.95 4.57 34.93
CA GLY A 413 12.81 3.99 33.91
C GLY A 413 14.04 4.85 33.64
N ALA A 414 13.85 6.16 33.43
CA ALA A 414 14.94 7.12 33.24
C ALA A 414 15.89 7.20 34.45
N GLY A 415 15.35 7.13 35.67
CA GLY A 415 16.15 7.08 36.90
C GLY A 415 17.05 5.86 36.99
N LYS A 416 16.57 4.68 36.56
CA LYS A 416 17.38 3.44 36.47
C LYS A 416 18.50 3.57 35.44
N LEU A 417 18.27 4.27 34.33
CA LEU A 417 19.29 4.53 33.32
C LEU A 417 20.35 5.51 33.86
N LYS A 418 19.91 6.60 34.50
CA LYS A 418 20.81 7.58 35.15
C LYS A 418 21.67 6.96 36.24
N SER A 419 21.11 6.07 37.07
CA SER A 419 21.89 5.37 38.11
C SER A 419 22.96 4.42 37.56
N ALA A 420 22.87 4.03 36.29
CA ALA A 420 23.90 3.27 35.59
C ALA A 420 24.93 4.16 34.86
N GLY A 421 24.88 5.48 35.05
CA GLY A 421 25.83 6.44 34.47
C GLY A 421 25.48 6.93 33.08
N LEU A 422 24.23 6.74 32.62
CA LEU A 422 23.75 7.24 31.33
C LEU A 422 23.13 8.64 31.46
N ASN A 423 23.31 9.46 30.42
CA ASN A 423 22.71 10.79 30.35
C ASN A 423 21.31 10.69 29.71
N VAL A 424 20.26 10.93 30.50
CA VAL A 424 18.87 10.92 30.00
C VAL A 424 18.29 12.32 30.06
N ASN A 425 18.09 12.91 28.88
CA ASN A 425 17.59 14.28 28.72
C ASN A 425 16.17 14.31 28.16
N ASP A 426 15.82 13.37 27.28
CA ASP A 426 14.61 13.42 26.47
C ASP A 426 13.76 12.15 26.66
N ILE A 427 12.45 12.34 26.79
CA ILE A 427 11.44 11.29 26.88
C ILE A 427 10.44 11.53 25.75
N VAL A 428 10.29 10.57 24.85
CA VAL A 428 9.42 10.64 23.67
C VAL A 428 8.29 9.61 23.79
N VAL A 429 7.05 10.05 23.63
CA VAL A 429 5.86 9.17 23.66
C VAL A 429 4.94 9.38 22.47
N LEU A 430 4.03 8.43 22.23
CA LEU A 430 3.02 8.59 21.20
C LEU A 430 1.96 9.58 21.67
N ILE A 431 1.46 9.39 22.88
CA ILE A 431 0.33 10.15 23.41
C ILE A 431 0.73 10.84 24.72
N ASP A 432 0.54 12.15 24.78
CA ASP A 432 0.54 12.92 26.02
C ASP A 432 -0.90 13.04 26.53
N HIS A 433 -1.16 12.52 27.73
CA HIS A 433 -2.46 12.66 28.40
C HIS A 433 -2.74 14.09 28.83
N GLU A 434 -1.74 14.97 28.73
CA GLU A 434 -1.79 16.35 29.22
C GLU A 434 -1.99 16.35 30.75
N GLN A 435 -2.60 17.38 31.36
CA GLN A 435 -2.63 17.53 32.82
C GLN A 435 -1.24 17.78 33.47
N GLY A 436 -0.44 18.64 32.83
CA GLY A 436 0.84 19.12 33.39
C GLY A 436 1.94 18.07 33.50
N VAL A 437 1.83 16.93 32.81
CA VAL A 437 2.84 15.85 32.86
C VAL A 437 4.20 16.32 32.34
N LYS A 438 4.23 17.04 31.22
CA LYS A 438 5.48 17.61 30.67
C LYS A 438 6.16 18.60 31.61
N GLU A 439 5.39 19.37 32.38
CA GLU A 439 5.96 20.27 33.39
C GLU A 439 6.58 19.50 34.56
N ARG A 440 5.90 18.45 35.04
CA ARG A 440 6.46 17.53 36.04
C ARG A 440 7.74 16.86 35.55
N LEU A 441 7.80 16.47 34.27
CA LEU A 441 9.03 15.95 33.66
C LEU A 441 10.15 17.01 33.69
N ARG A 442 9.83 18.26 33.34
CA ARG A 442 10.78 19.38 33.33
C ARG A 442 11.33 19.68 34.73
N GLU A 443 10.47 19.69 35.75
CA GLU A 443 10.87 19.85 37.16
C GLU A 443 11.83 18.74 37.63
N ASN A 444 11.72 17.54 37.05
CA ASN A 444 12.61 16.41 37.30
C ASN A 444 13.81 16.34 36.33
N GLY A 445 14.03 17.38 35.53
CA GLY A 445 15.18 17.49 34.63
C GLY A 445 15.06 16.68 33.35
N TYR A 446 13.85 16.46 32.84
CA TYR A 446 13.60 15.78 31.56
C TYR A 446 12.79 16.66 30.61
N ARG A 447 13.08 16.57 29.31
CA ARG A 447 12.29 17.17 28.24
C ARG A 447 11.30 16.14 27.70
N GLY A 448 10.02 16.39 27.87
CA GLY A 448 8.94 15.53 27.38
C GLY A 448 8.49 15.93 25.97
N HIS A 449 8.52 14.98 25.03
CA HIS A 449 8.06 15.12 23.66
C HIS A 449 6.92 14.14 23.41
N SER A 450 5.92 14.54 22.63
CA SER A 450 4.83 13.66 22.24
C SER A 450 4.44 13.88 20.79
N VAL A 451 4.03 12.79 20.12
CA VAL A 451 3.48 12.87 18.75
C VAL A 451 2.09 13.49 18.78
N LEU A 452 1.26 13.07 19.72
CA LEU A 452 -0.13 13.48 19.87
C LEU A 452 -0.39 13.96 21.29
N ALA A 453 -1.21 15.00 21.43
CA ALA A 453 -1.85 15.34 22.68
C ALA A 453 -3.24 14.70 22.76
N LEU A 454 -3.70 14.37 23.96
CA LEU A 454 -4.98 13.70 24.16
C LEU A 454 -6.15 14.61 23.76
N SER A 455 -6.07 15.91 24.05
CA SER A 455 -6.99 16.94 23.56
C SER A 455 -7.10 16.92 22.05
N GLN A 456 -5.98 16.84 21.33
CA GLN A 456 -5.95 16.74 19.87
C GLN A 456 -6.60 15.45 19.37
N ILE A 457 -6.37 14.32 20.04
CA ILE A 457 -7.02 13.04 19.71
C ILE A 457 -8.54 13.15 19.87
N VAL A 458 -8.99 13.64 21.02
CA VAL A 458 -10.41 13.76 21.35
C VAL A 458 -11.10 14.73 20.40
N GLU A 459 -10.50 15.89 20.15
CA GLU A 459 -11.01 16.88 19.21
C GLU A 459 -11.10 16.27 17.80
N THR A 460 -10.05 15.60 17.32
CA THR A 460 -10.03 14.94 16.01
C THR A 460 -11.11 13.85 15.89
N LEU A 461 -11.30 13.04 16.94
CA LEU A 461 -12.33 11.99 16.95
C LEU A 461 -13.74 12.57 16.98
N HIS A 462 -13.96 13.65 17.72
CA HIS A 462 -15.25 14.34 17.76
C HIS A 462 -15.55 14.98 16.42
N GLN A 463 -14.57 15.70 15.88
CA GLN A 463 -14.58 16.29 14.54
C GLN A 463 -14.93 15.22 13.48
N ALA A 464 -14.33 14.04 13.54
CA ALA A 464 -14.59 12.94 12.62
C ALA A 464 -15.85 12.10 12.94
N GLY A 465 -16.66 12.50 13.92
CA GLY A 465 -17.88 11.80 14.32
C GLY A 465 -17.67 10.40 14.93
N ARG A 466 -16.45 10.08 15.38
CA ARG A 466 -16.13 8.82 16.07
C ARG A 466 -16.53 8.83 17.55
N ILE A 467 -16.67 10.02 18.14
CA ILE A 467 -17.24 10.21 19.47
C ILE A 467 -18.34 11.26 19.45
N ASN A 468 -19.34 11.11 20.30
CA ASN A 468 -20.47 12.03 20.39
C ASN A 468 -20.17 13.22 21.33
N GLN A 469 -21.06 14.23 21.35
CA GLN A 469 -20.90 15.41 22.20
C GLN A 469 -20.89 15.06 23.71
N GLU A 470 -21.60 14.01 24.12
CA GLU A 470 -21.63 13.54 25.51
C GLU A 470 -20.25 12.99 25.94
N GLN A 471 -19.61 12.20 25.08
CA GLN A 471 -18.26 11.67 25.29
C GLN A 471 -17.21 12.78 25.29
N LEU A 472 -17.34 13.79 24.41
CA LEU A 472 -16.49 14.98 24.43
C LEU A 472 -16.65 15.76 25.74
N ASN A 473 -17.89 16.00 26.18
CA ASN A 473 -18.16 16.71 27.43
C ASN A 473 -17.65 15.93 28.66
N ALA A 474 -17.81 14.60 28.66
CA ALA A 474 -17.28 13.75 29.71
C ALA A 474 -15.75 13.82 29.79
N PHE A 475 -15.06 13.94 28.65
CA PHE A 475 -13.63 14.18 28.61
C PHE A 475 -13.25 15.55 29.17
N LEU A 476 -13.94 16.63 28.75
CA LEU A 476 -13.66 18.00 29.22
C LEU A 476 -13.97 18.23 30.71
N ALA A 477 -14.74 17.33 31.34
CA ALA A 477 -15.09 17.39 32.75
C ALA A 477 -14.02 16.77 33.69
N VAL A 478 -12.99 16.12 33.13
CA VAL A 478 -11.89 15.42 33.83
C VAL A 478 -10.58 16.18 33.62
#